data_AF-L0A121-F1
#
_entry.id   AF-L0A121-F1
#
_cell.length_a   1.000
_cell.length_b   1.000
_cell.length_c   1.000
_cell.angle_alpha   90.00
_cell.angle_beta   90.00
_cell.angle_gamma   90.00
#
_symmetry.space_group_name_H-M   'P 1'
#
loop_
_entity.id
_entity.type
_entity.pdbx_description
1 polymer ?
#
loop_
_entity_poly.entity_id
_entity_poly.type
_entity_poly.pdbx_seq_one_letter_code
_entity_poly.pdbx_strand_id
1 'polypeptide(L)'
;MDRTEESHWVDLLSKAQQEQLRWLQDHRCLVEATHAPADPLHDLPPGFVLEVLVNKHGVVKIRSTDLAQAFDYVFAAAKNLFEFVEAYDSTWRGVESTTDSEAKRKK
;
A
#
# COMPACT_ATOMS: atom_id res chain seq x y z
N MET A 1 -11.67 -8.60 15.01
CA MET A 1 -10.42 -9.05 14.38
C MET A 1 -9.38 -8.03 14.77
N ASP A 2 -8.40 -8.48 15.54
CA ASP A 2 -7.37 -7.69 16.20
C ASP A 2 -6.46 -7.02 15.16
N ARG A 3 -6.33 -5.69 15.19
CA ARG A 3 -5.48 -4.88 14.29
C ARG A 3 -4.02 -4.82 14.76
N THR A 4 -3.59 -5.78 15.57
CA THR A 4 -2.42 -5.68 16.45
C THR A 4 -1.18 -6.35 15.89
N GLU A 5 -1.28 -7.10 14.79
CA GLU A 5 -0.13 -7.71 14.09
C GLU A 5 0.32 -6.92 12.83
N GLU A 6 -0.44 -5.91 12.39
CA GLU A 6 -0.29 -5.29 11.05
C GLU A 6 0.92 -4.34 10.87
N SER A 7 1.70 -4.01 11.90
CA SER A 7 2.63 -2.85 11.80
C SER A 7 4.10 -3.08 12.22
N HIS A 8 4.54 -4.29 12.53
CA HIS A 8 5.95 -4.51 12.92
C HIS A 8 6.97 -4.16 11.82
N TRP A 9 6.56 -4.22 10.55
CA TRP A 9 7.44 -3.91 9.44
C TRP A 9 7.66 -2.39 9.27
N VAL A 10 6.73 -1.55 9.74
CA VAL A 10 6.85 -0.08 9.67
C VAL A 10 7.98 0.41 10.57
N ASP A 11 8.20 -0.27 11.69
CA ASP A 11 9.30 0.00 12.63
C ASP A 11 10.67 -0.31 12.03
N LEU A 12 10.72 -1.13 10.97
CA LEU A 12 11.95 -1.46 10.25
C LEU A 12 12.30 -0.41 9.18
N LEU A 13 11.39 0.51 8.88
CA LEU A 13 11.64 1.59 7.94
C LEU A 13 12.43 2.72 8.59
N SER A 14 13.26 3.41 7.79
CA SER A 14 13.88 4.65 8.22
C SER A 14 12.84 5.76 8.44
N LYS A 15 13.18 6.81 9.18
CA LYS A 15 12.28 7.96 9.39
C LYS A 15 11.80 8.58 8.06
N ALA A 16 12.69 8.70 7.08
CA ALA A 16 12.35 9.22 5.75
C ALA A 16 11.33 8.31 5.03
N GLN A 17 11.50 7.00 5.12
CA GLN A 17 10.56 6.04 4.54
C GLN A 17 9.22 6.01 5.29
N GLN A 18 9.21 6.26 6.60
CA GLN A 18 7.97 6.43 7.35
C GLN A 18 7.21 7.71 6.97
N GLU A 19 7.90 8.77 6.55
CA GLU A 19 7.26 9.98 5.99
C GLU A 19 6.68 9.69 4.60
N GLN A 20 7.40 8.95 3.76
CA GLN A 20 6.91 8.48 2.47
C GLN A 20 5.69 7.54 2.61
N LEU A 21 5.68 6.66 3.61
CA LEU A 21 4.54 5.81 3.91
C LEU A 21 3.32 6.65 4.31
N ARG A 22 3.51 7.66 5.15
CA ARG A 22 2.44 8.62 5.50
C ARG A 22 1.91 9.33 4.27
N TRP A 23 2.79 9.76 3.36
CA TRP A 23 2.36 10.34 2.09
C TRP A 23 1.45 9.38 1.31
N LEU A 24 1.82 8.10 1.16
CA LEU A 24 0.97 7.11 0.47
C LEU A 24 -0.40 6.97 1.15
N GLN A 25 -0.44 6.89 2.47
CA GLN A 25 -1.67 6.77 3.25
C GLN A 25 -2.58 8.00 3.10
N ASP A 26 -2.00 9.20 3.18
CA ASP A 26 -2.71 10.47 2.98
C ASP A 26 -3.28 10.58 1.55
N HIS A 27 -2.63 9.95 0.58
CA HIS A 27 -3.05 9.89 -0.83
C HIS A 27 -3.88 8.63 -1.15
N ARG A 28 -4.50 8.03 -0.12
CA ARG A 28 -5.46 6.91 -0.24
C ARG A 28 -4.88 5.67 -0.90
N CYS A 29 -3.57 5.49 -0.81
CA CYS A 29 -2.94 4.24 -1.14
C CYS A 29 -3.01 3.32 0.09
N LEU A 30 -3.34 2.05 -0.14
CA LEU A 30 -3.24 1.01 0.87
C LEU A 30 -1.89 0.32 0.71
N VAL A 31 -1.12 0.23 1.79
CA VAL A 31 0.21 -0.39 1.80
C VAL A 31 0.18 -1.59 2.72
N GLU A 32 0.51 -2.75 2.20
CA GLU A 32 0.53 -4.02 2.94
C GLU A 32 1.87 -4.73 2.72
N ALA A 33 2.44 -5.26 3.81
CA ALA A 33 3.58 -6.14 3.75
C ALA A 33 3.16 -7.52 4.25
N THR A 34 3.38 -8.55 3.44
CA THR A 34 3.03 -9.93 3.76
C THR A 34 4.28 -10.80 3.71
N HIS A 35 4.42 -11.74 4.65
CA HIS A 35 5.52 -12.71 4.58
C HIS A 35 5.30 -13.65 3.39
N ALA A 36 6.37 -13.89 2.61
CA ALA A 36 6.36 -14.79 1.48
C ALA A 36 7.26 -16.00 1.76
N PRO A 37 6.72 -17.24 1.83
CA PRO A 37 7.54 -18.43 1.98
C PRO A 37 8.41 -18.66 0.75
N ALA A 38 9.45 -19.49 0.88
CA ALA A 38 10.27 -19.90 -0.27
C ALA A 38 9.40 -20.41 -1.42
N ASP A 39 9.78 -20.07 -2.65
CA ASP A 39 9.13 -20.56 -3.87
C ASP A 39 10.14 -21.36 -4.70
N PRO A 40 10.14 -22.71 -4.55
CA PRO A 40 11.09 -23.58 -5.24
C PRO A 40 10.90 -23.64 -6.77
N LEU A 41 9.74 -23.22 -7.29
CA LEU A 41 9.50 -23.25 -8.74
C LEU A 41 10.20 -22.10 -9.46
N HIS A 42 10.45 -21.02 -8.73
CA HIS A 42 11.08 -19.80 -9.24
C HIS A 42 12.45 -19.53 -8.57
N ASP A 43 12.98 -20.49 -7.81
CA ASP A 43 14.22 -20.38 -7.02
C ASP A 43 14.24 -19.12 -6.11
N LEU A 44 13.08 -18.71 -5.59
CA LEU A 44 12.99 -17.52 -4.74
C LEU A 44 13.09 -17.90 -3.25
N PRO A 45 14.01 -17.28 -2.49
CA PRO A 45 14.11 -17.51 -1.05
C PRO A 45 12.88 -16.97 -0.29
N PRO A 46 12.70 -17.35 0.99
CA PRO A 46 11.75 -16.69 1.87
C PRO A 46 12.03 -15.19 1.95
N GLY A 47 10.98 -14.38 2.08
CA GLY A 47 11.10 -12.94 2.17
C GLY A 47 9.75 -12.30 2.51
N PHE A 48 9.49 -11.16 1.92
CA PHE A 48 8.20 -10.48 2.03
C PHE A 48 7.76 -9.98 0.67
N VAL A 49 6.46 -9.75 0.58
CA VAL A 49 5.79 -9.13 -0.53
C VAL A 49 5.24 -7.82 -0.03
N LEU A 50 5.70 -6.74 -0.64
CA LEU A 50 5.22 -5.39 -0.37
C LEU A 50 4.28 -4.99 -1.50
N GLU A 51 3.07 -4.61 -1.14
CA GLU A 51 1.99 -4.28 -2.04
C GLU A 51 1.48 -2.87 -1.73
N VAL A 52 1.39 -2.04 -2.77
CA VAL A 52 0.78 -0.72 -2.72
C VAL A 52 -0.38 -0.70 -3.69
N LEU A 53 -1.58 -0.71 -3.15
CA LEU A 53 -2.80 -0.50 -3.90
C LEU A 53 -3.01 1.01 -4.06
N VAL A 54 -2.80 1.53 -5.26
CA VAL A 54 -3.08 2.93 -5.62
C VAL A 54 -4.57 3.03 -5.93
N ASN A 55 -5.36 2.95 -4.85
CA ASN A 55 -6.81 2.93 -4.88
C ASN A 55 -7.35 1.93 -5.94
N LYS A 56 -8.44 2.21 -6.67
CA LYS A 56 -8.99 1.29 -7.69
C LYS A 56 -8.24 1.28 -9.04
N HIS A 57 -7.13 1.99 -9.18
CA HIS A 57 -6.48 2.21 -10.47
C HIS A 57 -5.34 1.23 -10.75
N GLY A 58 -4.67 0.73 -9.71
CA GLY A 58 -3.63 -0.24 -9.91
C GLY A 58 -2.99 -0.73 -8.62
N VAL A 59 -2.22 -1.80 -8.77
CA VAL A 59 -1.45 -2.42 -7.71
C VAL A 59 0.01 -2.41 -8.13
N VAL A 60 0.87 -1.90 -7.25
CA VAL A 60 2.31 -2.06 -7.36
C VAL A 60 2.72 -3.13 -6.36
N LYS A 61 3.36 -4.20 -6.83
CA LYS A 61 3.71 -5.35 -6.00
C LYS A 61 5.14 -5.77 -6.26
N ILE A 62 5.91 -5.97 -5.19
CA ILE A 62 7.27 -6.48 -5.26
C ILE A 62 7.49 -7.56 -4.21
N ARG A 63 8.27 -8.58 -4.56
CA ARG A 63 8.80 -9.57 -3.62
C ARG A 63 10.28 -9.28 -3.40
N SER A 64 10.72 -9.27 -2.15
CA SER A 64 12.12 -8.97 -1.80
C SER A 64 12.51 -9.60 -0.47
N THR A 65 13.81 -9.66 -0.22
CA THR A 65 14.42 -9.97 1.09
C THR A 65 14.95 -8.72 1.80
N ASP A 66 15.00 -7.57 1.11
CA ASP A 66 15.40 -6.26 1.65
C ASP A 66 14.21 -5.29 1.63
N LEU A 67 13.65 -5.06 2.82
CA LEU A 67 12.41 -4.29 2.99
C LEU A 67 12.61 -2.82 2.67
N ALA A 68 13.75 -2.24 3.05
CA ALA A 68 14.04 -0.83 2.83
C ALA A 68 14.17 -0.56 1.33
N GLN A 69 14.95 -1.37 0.62
CA GLN A 69 15.08 -1.23 -0.83
C GLN A 69 13.75 -1.47 -1.54
N ALA A 70 12.99 -2.50 -1.15
CA ALA A 70 11.69 -2.79 -1.73
C ALA A 70 10.71 -1.63 -1.55
N PHE A 71 10.73 -1.01 -0.37
CA PHE A 71 9.90 0.15 -0.04
C PHE A 71 10.19 1.34 -0.96
N ASP A 72 11.46 1.68 -1.16
CA ASP A 72 11.85 2.79 -2.04
C ASP A 72 11.33 2.59 -3.47
N TYR A 73 11.42 1.35 -3.99
CA TYR A 73 10.89 1.01 -5.31
C TYR A 73 9.38 1.14 -5.40
N VAL A 74 8.63 0.55 -4.46
CA VAL A 74 7.16 0.62 -4.53
C VAL A 74 6.65 2.03 -4.29
N PHE A 75 7.32 2.82 -3.43
CA PHE A 75 6.96 4.22 -3.22
C PHE A 75 7.11 5.02 -4.51
N ALA A 76 8.25 4.91 -5.19
CA ALA A 76 8.48 5.62 -6.45
C ALA A 76 7.46 5.23 -7.52
N ALA A 77 7.19 3.94 -7.67
CA ALA A 77 6.22 3.43 -8.65
C ALA A 77 4.78 3.85 -8.32
N ALA A 78 4.36 3.71 -7.06
CA ALA A 78 3.02 4.08 -6.62
C ALA A 78 2.78 5.58 -6.72
N LYS A 79 3.76 6.40 -6.35
CA LYS A 79 3.70 7.86 -6.50
C LYS A 79 3.53 8.26 -7.97
N ASN A 80 4.34 7.72 -8.88
CA ASN A 80 4.22 8.00 -10.31
C ASN A 80 2.84 7.59 -10.86
N LEU A 81 2.33 6.43 -10.44
CA LEU A 81 1.00 5.96 -10.84
C LEU A 81 -0.10 6.89 -10.28
N PHE A 82 0.01 7.30 -9.01
CA PHE A 82 -0.92 8.24 -8.40
C PHE A 82 -0.95 9.57 -9.14
N GLU A 83 0.22 10.19 -9.38
CA GLU A 83 0.34 11.47 -10.06
C GLU A 83 -0.21 11.40 -11.50
N PHE A 84 0.02 10.27 -12.19
CA PHE A 84 -0.60 10.02 -13.49
C PHE A 84 -2.12 9.97 -13.38
N VAL A 85 -2.68 9.17 -12.47
CA VAL A 85 -4.13 9.08 -12.28
C VAL A 85 -4.74 10.44 -11.95
N GLU A 86 -4.14 11.20 -11.05
CA GLU A 86 -4.60 12.53 -10.65
C GLU A 86 -4.62 13.52 -11.83
N ALA A 87 -3.61 13.46 -12.69
CA ALA A 87 -3.52 14.32 -13.87
C ALA A 87 -4.61 14.02 -14.92
N TYR A 88 -5.02 12.76 -15.06
CA TYR A 88 -5.95 12.32 -16.12
C TYR A 88 -7.39 12.06 -15.64
N ASP A 89 -7.64 11.97 -14.33
CA ASP A 89 -8.97 11.84 -13.73
C ASP A 89 -9.11 12.72 -12.47
N SER A 90 -9.05 14.04 -12.66
CA SER A 90 -9.09 15.03 -11.58
C SER A 90 -10.44 15.16 -10.86
N THR A 91 -11.51 14.57 -11.42
CA THR A 91 -12.85 14.55 -10.79
C THR A 91 -13.03 13.42 -9.79
N TRP A 92 -12.09 12.48 -9.76
CA TRP A 92 -12.27 11.26 -9.00
C TRP A 92 -11.95 11.43 -7.52
N ARG A 93 -13.02 11.50 -6.71
CA ARG A 93 -12.93 11.68 -5.25
C ARG A 93 -12.87 10.38 -4.47
N GLY A 94 -12.36 9.29 -5.06
CA GLY A 94 -12.23 7.98 -4.40
C GLY A 94 -13.56 7.40 -3.90
N VAL A 95 -13.50 6.36 -3.06
CA VAL A 95 -14.68 5.83 -2.37
C VAL A 95 -14.81 6.58 -1.05
N GLU A 96 -15.88 7.34 -0.85
CA GLU A 96 -16.27 7.76 0.49
C GLU A 96 -16.47 6.49 1.32
N SER A 97 -15.78 6.38 2.44
CA SER A 97 -15.98 5.29 3.39
C SER A 97 -17.47 5.14 3.65
N THR A 98 -18.04 4.00 3.27
CA THR A 98 -19.43 3.61 3.51
C THR A 98 -19.70 3.39 4.99
N THR A 99 -19.47 4.40 5.81
CA THR A 99 -19.91 4.46 7.22
C THR A 99 -21.06 5.43 7.43
N ASP A 100 -21.48 6.20 6.42
CA ASP A 100 -22.56 7.20 6.58
C ASP A 100 -23.88 6.87 5.85
N SER A 101 -23.95 5.76 5.11
CA SER A 101 -25.16 5.40 4.32
C SER A 101 -26.23 4.63 5.09
N GLU A 102 -25.97 4.11 6.29
CA GLU A 102 -26.96 3.38 7.10
C GLU A 102 -27.82 4.27 8.01
N ALA A 103 -27.47 5.55 8.20
CA ALA A 103 -28.22 6.41 9.13
C ALA A 103 -29.49 7.07 8.54
N LYS A 104 -29.77 6.95 7.23
CA LYS A 104 -30.90 7.65 6.58
C LYS A 104 -32.02 6.77 6.03
N ARG A 105 -32.02 5.45 6.30
CA ARG A 105 -33.12 4.54 5.88
C ARG A 105 -34.08 4.12 6.98
N LYS A 106 -34.04 4.76 8.15
CA LYS A 106 -35.07 4.61 9.19
C LYS A 106 -35.62 5.98 9.58
N LYS A 107 -36.50 6.52 8.74
CA LYS A 107 -37.53 7.48 9.15
C LYS A 107 -38.80 7.20 8.39
#